data_AF-A0A436GFB0-F1
#
_entry.id   AF-A0A436GFB0-F1
#
_cell.length_a   1.000
_cell.length_b   1.000
_cell.length_c   1.000
_cell.angle_alpha   90.00
_cell.angle_beta   90.00
_cell.angle_gamma   90.00
#
_symmetry.space_group_name_H-M   'P 1'
#
loop_
_entity.id
_entity.type
_entity.pdbx_description
1 polymer ?
#
loop_
_entity_poly.entity_id
_entity_poly.type
_entity_poly.pdbx_seq_one_letter_code
_entity_poly.pdbx_strand_id
1 'polypeptide(L)' 'MATDLAEFARAKNVKYFMISYTDLFSGQRAKLVPAQAIADMQKDGAGFAGFATWLD' A
#
# COMPACT_ATOMS: atom_id res chain seq x y z
N MET A 1 -19.16 -2.44 3.85
CA MET A 1 -18.56 -1.95 2.59
C MET A 1 -17.15 -1.50 2.89
N ALA A 2 -16.17 -1.87 2.07
CA ALA A 2 -14.81 -1.36 2.22
C ALA A 2 -14.77 0.11 1.79
N THR A 3 -13.98 0.94 2.49
CA THR A 3 -13.78 2.35 2.14
C THR A 3 -13.11 2.46 0.76
N ASP A 4 -13.64 3.28 -0.15
CA ASP A 4 -12.98 3.59 -1.41
C ASP A 4 -11.79 4.54 -1.16
N LEU A 5 -10.57 4.05 -1.39
CA LEU A 5 -9.35 4.82 -1.12
C LEU A 5 -9.12 5.95 -2.12
N ALA A 6 -9.63 5.84 -3.36
CA ALA A 6 -9.51 6.90 -4.35
C ALA A 6 -10.45 8.07 -4.00
N GLU A 7 -11.67 7.78 -3.55
CA GLU A 7 -12.58 8.81 -3.03
C GLU A 7 -12.03 9.46 -1.76
N PHE A 8 -11.50 8.65 -0.84
CA PHE A 8 -10.83 9.15 0.37
C PHE A 8 -9.68 10.10 0.01
N ALA A 9 -8.85 9.73 -0.97
CA ALA A 9 -7.73 10.55 -1.41
C ALA A 9 -8.19 11.91 -1.93
N ARG A 10 -9.23 11.92 -2.78
CA ARG A 10 -9.82 13.13 -3.36
C ARG A 10 -10.43 14.03 -2.29
N ALA A 11 -11.14 13.45 -1.32
CA ALA A 11 -11.79 14.21 -0.24
C ALA A 11 -10.79 14.79 0.77
N LYS A 12 -9.64 14.13 0.97
CA LYS A 12 -8.64 14.50 1.99
C LYS A 12 -7.35 15.08 1.43
N ASN A 13 -7.29 15.32 0.11
CA ASN A 13 -6.09 15.82 -0.59
C ASN A 13 -4.84 14.95 -0.32
N VAL A 14 -5.02 13.63 -0.28
CA VAL A 14 -3.91 12.68 -0.11
C VAL A 14 -3.22 12.51 -1.46
N LYS A 15 -1.90 12.76 -1.49
CA LYS A 15 -1.09 12.63 -2.71
C LYS A 15 -0.49 11.23 -2.87
N TYR A 16 -0.14 10.61 -1.76
CA TYR A 16 0.51 9.30 -1.72
C TYR A 16 -0.01 8.47 -0.57
N PHE A 17 -0.02 7.15 -0.78
CA PHE A 17 -0.32 6.14 0.22
C PHE A 17 0.95 5.35 0.51
N MET A 18 1.19 5.09 1.80
CA MET A 18 2.20 4.15 2.22
C MET A 18 1.53 2.80 2.44
N ILE A 19 1.67 1.89 1.48
CA ILE A 19 1.19 0.51 1.64
C ILE A 19 2.29 -0.25 2.35
N SER A 20 2.02 -0.70 3.58
CA SER A 20 3.02 -1.29 4.45
C SER A 20 2.61 -2.65 5.01
N TYR A 21 3.61 -3.45 5.34
CA TYR A 21 3.46 -4.68 6.11
C TYR A 21 4.65 -4.87 7.06
N THR A 22 4.48 -5.75 8.03
CA THR A 22 5.51 -6.15 9.00
C THR A 22 6.06 -7.52 8.59
N ASP A 23 7.37 -7.64 8.43
CA ASP A 23 8.01 -8.94 8.16
C ASP A 23 8.21 -9.78 9.45
N LEU A 24 8.79 -10.99 9.31
CA LEU A 24 8.96 -11.94 10.43
C LEU A 24 9.86 -11.42 11.57
N PHE A 25 10.70 -10.43 11.31
CA PHE A 25 11.58 -9.81 12.32
C PHE A 25 11.08 -8.43 12.74
N SER A 26 9.77 -8.17 12.60
CA SER A 26 9.13 -6.91 12.96
C SER A 26 9.58 -5.70 12.14
N GLY A 27 10.26 -5.92 11.01
CA GLY A 27 10.68 -4.86 10.11
C GLY A 27 9.49 -4.28 9.34
N GLN A 28 9.35 -2.95 9.33
CA GLN A 28 8.37 -2.27 8.48
C GLN A 28 8.86 -2.21 7.04
N ARG A 29 8.04 -2.74 6.13
CA ARG A 29 8.26 -2.71 4.68
C ARG A 29 7.15 -1.89 4.06
N ALA A 30 7.50 -1.04 3.09
CA ALA A 30 6.52 -0.15 2.50
C ALA A 30 6.80 0.16 1.03
N LYS A 31 5.72 0.49 0.31
CA LYS A 31 5.77 1.10 -1.02
C LYS A 31 4.99 2.41 -0.96
N LEU A 32 5.62 3.48 -1.45
CA LEU A 32 4.95 4.76 -1.65
C LEU A 32 4.22 4.73 -3.00
N VAL A 33 2.90 4.82 -2.97
CA VAL A 33 2.04 4.73 -4.15
C VAL A 33 1.33 6.07 -4.36
N PRO A 34 1.36 6.66 -5.56
CA PRO A 34 0.59 7.87 -5.85
C PRO A 34 -0.92 7.59 -5.81
N ALA A 35 -1.72 8.57 -5.38
CA ALA A 35 -3.18 8.42 -5.30
C ALA A 35 -3.84 7.99 -6.62
N GLN A 36 -3.22 8.30 -7.77
CA GLN A 36 -3.69 7.88 -9.09
C GLN A 36 -3.69 6.35 -9.29
N ALA A 37 -2.86 5.60 -8.56
CA ALA A 37 -2.73 4.16 -8.67
C ALA A 37 -3.37 3.39 -7.48
N ILE A 38 -4.02 4.10 -6.54
CA ILE A 38 -4.48 3.45 -5.30
C ILE A 38 -5.64 2.47 -5.50
N ALA A 39 -6.49 2.69 -6.51
CA ALA A 39 -7.63 1.82 -6.79
C ALA A 39 -7.18 0.41 -7.18
N ASP A 40 -6.16 0.31 -8.04
CA ASP A 40 -5.57 -0.97 -8.44
C ASP A 40 -4.90 -1.65 -7.26
N MET A 41 -4.14 -0.91 -6.45
CA MET A 41 -3.49 -1.48 -5.26
C MET A 41 -4.49 -1.93 -4.18
N GLN A 42 -5.64 -1.26 -4.06
CA GLN A 42 -6.71 -1.65 -3.15
C GLN A 42 -7.34 -2.99 -3.56
N LYS A 43 -7.47 -3.23 -4.87
CA LYS A 43 -8.09 -4.43 -5.42
C LYS A 43 -7.12 -5.61 -5.50
N ASP A 44 -5.93 -5.37 -6.04
CA ASP A 44 -4.98 -6.42 -6.43
C ASP A 44 -3.77 -6.52 -5.48
N GLY A 45 -3.59 -5.53 -4.61
CA GLY A 45 -2.44 -5.42 -3.70
C GLY A 45 -1.23 -4.73 -4.32
N ALA A 46 -0.24 -4.41 -3.48
CA ALA A 46 1.05 -3.89 -3.94
C ALA A 46 2.08 -5.01 -4.01
N GLY A 47 2.72 -5.19 -5.16
CA GLY A 47 3.74 -6.23 -5.32
C GLY A 47 5.05 -5.93 -4.57
N PHE A 48 5.58 -6.92 -3.84
CA PHE A 48 6.90 -6.90 -3.22
C PHE A 48 7.64 -8.19 -3.60
N ALA A 49 8.97 -8.11 -3.75
CA ALA A 49 9.79 -9.31 -3.85
C ALA A 49 10.06 -9.84 -2.43
N GLY A 50 9.35 -10.91 -2.02
CA GLY A 50 9.42 -11.44 -0.65
C GLY A 50 10.84 -11.76 -0.18
N PHE A 51 11.66 -12.33 -1.07
CA PHE A 51 13.09 -12.63 -0.84
C PHE A 51 13.95 -11.41 -0.47
N ALA A 52 13.59 -10.20 -0.91
CA ALA A 52 14.32 -8.99 -0.51
C ALA A 52 13.97 -8.53 0.92
N THR A 53 13.14 -9.30 1.62
CA THR A 53 12.67 -9.08 2.98
C THR A 53 12.74 -10.40 3.76
N TRP A 54 12.45 -10.37 5.06
CA TRP A 54 12.42 -11.58 5.87
C TRP A 54 11.06 -12.28 5.79
N LEU A 55 10.69 -12.74 4.59
CA LEU A 55 9.43 -13.44 4.30
C LEU A 55 9.63 -14.78 3.58
N ASP A 56 10.88 -15.21 3.39
CA ASP A 56 11.24 -16.53 2.86
C ASP A 56 11.64 -17.53 3.96
#